data_AF-A0A7Y0N2M3-F1
#
_entry.id   AF-A0A7Y0N2M3-F1
#
_cell.length_a   1.000
_cell.length_b   1.000
_cell.length_c   1.000
_cell.angle_alpha   90.00
_cell.angle_beta   90.00
_cell.angle_gamma   90.00
#
_symmetry.space_group_name_H-M   'P 1'
#
loop_
_entity.id
_entity.type
_entity.pdbx_description
1 polymer ?
#
loop_
_entity_poly.entity_id
_entity_poly.type
_entity_poly.pdbx_seq_one_letter_code
_entity_poly.pdbx_strand_id
1 'polypeptide(L)'
;MFERYTTPSKLRHKGIMGMNKRNHSYIGRYNDRSKYPLVDDKLKTKIIAQAAGATVPALIGVIHNQAEVKTIHNMVKDWPGFVIKPAQGSGGKGILVVTSHKDGVYTKPSGATINKEEVDRHISNALAGLFSLGGK
;
A
#
# COMPACT_ATOMS: atom_id res chain seq x y z
N MET A 1 31.80 -11.38 17.83
CA MET A 1 30.88 -11.45 16.66
C MET A 1 29.46 -11.97 17.01
N PHE A 2 29.20 -12.52 18.22
CA PHE A 2 27.87 -13.01 18.64
C PHE A 2 27.00 -12.00 19.42
N GLU A 3 27.52 -10.85 19.83
CA GLU A 3 26.77 -9.85 20.62
C GLU A 3 25.57 -9.22 19.89
N ARG A 4 25.49 -9.34 18.56
CA ARG A 4 24.38 -8.79 17.76
C ARG A 4 23.17 -9.72 17.65
N TYR A 5 23.24 -10.94 18.16
CA TYR A 5 22.18 -11.94 18.02
C TYR A 5 21.59 -12.36 19.36
N THR A 6 20.32 -12.74 19.36
CA THR A 6 19.61 -13.23 20.54
C THR A 6 18.91 -14.55 20.23
N THR A 7 18.58 -15.32 21.26
CA THR A 7 17.89 -16.60 21.07
C THR A 7 16.37 -16.41 21.00
N PRO A 8 15.64 -17.25 20.26
CA PRO A 8 14.17 -17.21 20.24
C PRO A 8 13.54 -17.30 21.63
N SER A 9 14.15 -18.03 22.56
CA SER A 9 13.67 -18.14 23.95
C SER A 9 13.77 -16.81 24.70
N LYS A 10 14.88 -16.07 24.55
CA LYS A 10 15.04 -14.73 25.15
C LYS A 10 14.00 -13.75 24.60
N LEU A 11 13.72 -13.78 23.30
CA LEU A 11 12.66 -12.97 22.69
C LEU A 11 11.28 -13.31 23.26
N ARG A 12 10.97 -14.61 23.37
CA ARG A 12 9.71 -15.09 23.96
C ARG A 12 9.55 -14.66 25.41
N HIS A 13 10.61 -14.73 26.22
CA HIS A 13 10.57 -14.30 27.63
C HIS A 13 10.30 -12.79 27.76
N LYS A 14 10.77 -11.99 26.80
CA LYS A 14 10.44 -10.55 26.69
C LYS A 14 9.05 -10.26 26.11
N GLY A 15 8.23 -11.29 25.86
CA GLY A 15 6.90 -11.12 25.27
C GLY A 15 6.89 -10.79 23.77
N ILE A 16 8.05 -10.87 23.09
CA ILE A 16 8.13 -10.56 21.65
C ILE A 16 7.49 -11.70 20.85
N MET A 17 6.52 -11.34 20.02
CA MET A 17 5.75 -12.28 19.21
C MET A 17 6.26 -12.30 17.77
N GLY A 18 6.56 -13.52 17.27
CA GLY A 18 6.89 -13.74 15.86
C GLY A 18 5.66 -13.71 14.95
N MET A 19 5.90 -13.51 13.65
CA MET A 19 4.84 -13.35 12.65
C MET A 19 3.91 -14.57 12.54
N ASN A 20 4.46 -15.79 12.65
CA ASN A 20 3.65 -17.02 12.59
C ASN A 20 2.64 -17.10 13.73
N LYS A 21 3.07 -16.81 14.96
CA LYS A 21 2.18 -16.79 16.13
C LYS A 21 1.12 -15.69 16.00
N ARG A 22 1.51 -14.50 15.54
CA ARG A 22 0.56 -13.41 15.26
C ARG A 22 -0.51 -13.85 14.25
N ASN A 23 -0.08 -14.40 13.11
CA ASN A 23 -0.98 -14.74 12.02
C ASN A 23 -1.90 -15.90 12.40
N HIS A 24 -1.38 -16.95 13.02
CA HIS A 24 -2.17 -18.13 13.38
C HIS A 24 -3.00 -17.92 14.66
N SER A 25 -2.37 -17.49 15.75
CA SER A 25 -3.00 -17.46 17.07
C SER A 25 -3.84 -16.22 17.34
N TYR A 26 -3.69 -15.15 16.55
CA TYR A 26 -4.46 -13.90 16.75
C TYR A 26 -5.26 -13.53 15.51
N ILE A 27 -4.60 -13.28 14.37
CA ILE A 27 -5.30 -12.82 13.16
C ILE A 27 -6.31 -13.89 12.72
N GLY A 28 -5.85 -15.12 12.46
CA GLY A 28 -6.71 -16.22 12.03
C GLY A 28 -7.68 -16.73 13.10
N ARG A 29 -7.37 -16.53 14.39
CA ARG A 29 -8.24 -16.96 15.50
C ARG A 29 -9.38 -15.99 15.75
N TYR A 30 -9.11 -14.68 15.72
CA TYR A 30 -10.06 -13.66 16.16
C TYR A 30 -10.74 -12.91 15.01
N ASN A 31 -10.33 -13.13 13.75
CA ASN A 31 -10.95 -12.52 12.59
C ASN A 31 -11.58 -13.61 11.73
N ASP A 32 -12.90 -13.51 11.54
CA ASP A 32 -13.62 -14.34 10.59
C ASP A 32 -13.03 -14.12 9.18
N ARG A 33 -12.72 -15.23 8.49
CA ARG A 33 -12.19 -15.21 7.12
C ARG A 33 -13.13 -14.53 6.14
N SER A 34 -14.44 -14.57 6.38
CA SER A 34 -15.44 -13.86 5.57
C SER A 34 -15.22 -12.34 5.56
N LYS A 35 -14.56 -11.79 6.59
CA LYS A 35 -14.29 -10.36 6.74
C LYS A 35 -12.95 -9.91 6.13
N TYR A 36 -12.08 -10.83 5.73
CA TYR A 36 -10.77 -10.49 5.17
C TYR A 36 -10.85 -9.58 3.93
N PRO A 37 -11.82 -9.76 3.00
CA PRO A 37 -11.97 -8.86 1.85
C PRO A 37 -12.20 -7.39 2.22
N LEU A 38 -12.64 -7.09 3.44
CA LEU A 38 -12.84 -5.71 3.92
C LEU A 38 -11.51 -5.00 4.16
N VAL A 39 -10.47 -5.74 4.55
CA VAL A 39 -9.14 -5.20 4.92
C VAL A 39 -8.06 -5.47 3.89
N ASP A 40 -8.25 -6.45 3.00
CA ASP A 40 -7.32 -6.76 1.91
C ASP A 40 -7.42 -5.75 0.75
N ASP A 41 -8.58 -5.07 0.65
CA ASP A 41 -8.81 -3.98 -0.29
C ASP A 41 -8.73 -2.63 0.45
N LYS A 42 -7.74 -1.82 0.08
CA LYS A 42 -7.48 -0.52 0.70
C LYS A 42 -8.60 0.49 0.48
N LEU A 43 -9.34 0.41 -0.63
CA LEU A 43 -10.48 1.28 -0.89
C LEU A 43 -11.64 0.90 0.03
N LYS A 44 -11.96 -0.40 0.12
CA LYS A 44 -13.00 -0.90 1.05
C LYS A 44 -12.65 -0.55 2.50
N THR A 45 -11.41 -0.79 2.90
CA THR A 45 -10.91 -0.45 4.25
C THR A 45 -11.14 1.02 4.58
N LYS A 46 -10.85 1.92 3.62
CA LYS A 46 -11.05 3.35 3.81
C LYS A 46 -12.53 3.70 3.96
N ILE A 47 -13.40 3.17 3.10
CA ILE A 47 -14.84 3.43 3.15
C ILE A 47 -15.42 3.02 4.51
N ILE A 48 -15.12 1.81 4.99
CA ILE A 48 -15.65 1.33 6.29
C ILE A 48 -15.05 2.10 7.47
N ALA A 49 -13.77 2.50 7.39
CA ALA A 49 -13.12 3.28 8.44
C ALA A 49 -13.73 4.69 8.53
N GLN A 50 -13.99 5.34 7.39
CA GLN A 50 -14.66 6.63 7.36
C GLN A 50 -16.09 6.55 7.89
N ALA A 51 -16.84 5.52 7.48
CA ALA A 51 -18.20 5.29 7.98
C ALA A 51 -18.23 5.07 9.50
N ALA A 52 -17.17 4.49 10.06
CA ALA A 52 -17.00 4.30 11.50
C ALA A 52 -16.43 5.53 12.24
N GLY A 53 -16.20 6.66 11.56
CA GLY A 53 -15.66 7.89 12.16
C GLY A 53 -14.16 7.86 12.43
N ALA A 54 -13.41 6.91 11.86
CA ALA A 54 -11.96 6.85 12.01
C ALA A 54 -11.26 7.90 11.13
N THR A 55 -10.27 8.58 11.70
CA THR A 55 -9.40 9.50 10.95
C THR A 55 -8.57 8.73 9.94
N VAL A 56 -8.71 9.06 8.66
CA VAL A 56 -7.96 8.44 7.56
C VAL A 56 -7.49 9.49 6.55
N PRO A 57 -6.36 9.26 5.85
CA PRO A 57 -5.86 10.19 4.83
C PRO A 57 -6.90 10.45 3.74
N ALA A 58 -6.97 11.67 3.19
CA ALA A 58 -7.89 12.00 2.09
C ALA A 58 -7.66 11.09 0.87
N LEU A 59 -8.74 10.73 0.18
CA LEU A 59 -8.66 10.02 -1.11
C LEU A 59 -8.71 11.07 -2.22
N ILE A 60 -7.66 11.13 -3.05
CA ILE A 60 -7.62 12.03 -4.20
C ILE A 60 -8.50 11.50 -5.33
N GLY A 61 -8.38 10.20 -5.62
CA GLY A 61 -9.20 9.53 -6.61
C GLY A 61 -8.84 8.05 -6.73
N VAL A 62 -9.53 7.37 -7.64
CA VAL A 62 -9.38 5.94 -7.93
C VAL A 62 -9.23 5.79 -9.43
N ILE A 63 -8.33 4.89 -9.84
CA ILE A 63 -8.16 4.48 -11.23
C ILE A 63 -8.59 3.01 -11.30
N HIS A 64 -9.68 2.74 -12.00
CA HIS A 64 -10.31 1.43 -12.07
C HIS A 64 -9.79 0.56 -13.21
N ASN A 65 -9.32 1.18 -14.30
CA ASN A 65 -8.96 0.46 -15.52
C ASN A 65 -7.88 1.18 -16.33
N GLN A 66 -7.38 0.52 -17.38
CA GLN A 66 -6.29 1.02 -18.21
C GLN A 66 -6.64 2.30 -18.97
N ALA A 67 -7.91 2.52 -19.32
CA ALA A 67 -8.34 3.72 -20.05
C ALA A 67 -8.25 4.98 -19.17
N GLU A 68 -8.36 4.82 -17.86
CA GLU A 68 -8.29 5.92 -16.89
C GLU A 68 -6.85 6.30 -16.50
N VAL A 69 -5.83 5.53 -16.85
CA VAL A 69 -4.45 5.71 -16.36
C VAL A 69 -3.96 7.15 -16.54
N LYS A 70 -4.13 7.72 -17.74
CA LYS A 70 -3.67 9.08 -18.08
C LYS A 70 -4.37 10.19 -17.30
N THR A 71 -5.51 9.90 -16.67
CA THR A 71 -6.22 10.89 -15.84
C THR A 71 -5.45 11.25 -14.58
N ILE A 72 -4.48 10.42 -14.16
CA ILE A 72 -3.68 10.64 -12.95
C ILE A 72 -3.03 12.02 -12.93
N HIS A 73 -2.49 12.47 -14.07
CA HIS A 73 -1.73 13.72 -14.12
C HIS A 73 -2.61 14.93 -13.80
N ASN A 74 -3.86 14.92 -14.25
CA ASN A 74 -4.82 15.97 -13.92
C ASN A 74 -5.38 15.80 -12.51
N MET A 75 -5.61 14.56 -12.08
CA MET A 75 -6.14 14.23 -10.75
C MET A 75 -5.25 14.72 -9.61
N VAL A 76 -3.92 14.65 -9.80
CA VAL A 76 -2.95 15.03 -8.75
C VAL A 76 -2.39 16.43 -8.91
N LYS A 77 -2.73 17.16 -9.98
CA LYS A 77 -2.04 18.41 -10.39
C LYS A 77 -1.91 19.47 -9.29
N ASP A 78 -2.92 19.57 -8.43
CA ASP A 78 -3.00 20.59 -7.36
C ASP A 78 -2.51 20.06 -6.00
N TRP A 79 -2.02 18.83 -5.94
CA TRP A 79 -1.51 18.23 -4.71
C TRP A 79 0.00 18.43 -4.60
N PRO A 80 0.54 18.87 -3.45
CA PRO A 80 1.98 19.06 -3.30
C PRO A 80 2.75 17.72 -3.32
N GLY A 81 2.08 16.62 -2.97
CA GLY A 81 2.61 15.27 -2.98
C GLY A 81 1.48 14.26 -2.77
N PHE A 82 1.71 13.01 -3.17
CA PHE A 82 0.68 11.97 -3.14
C PHE A 82 1.27 10.56 -3.11
N VAL A 83 0.41 9.57 -2.90
CA VAL A 83 0.79 8.15 -2.94
C VAL A 83 -0.15 7.40 -3.88
N ILE A 84 0.43 6.70 -4.86
CA ILE A 84 -0.26 5.72 -5.69
C ILE A 84 -0.01 4.34 -5.10
N LYS A 85 -1.08 3.55 -4.94
CA LYS A 85 -0.98 2.18 -4.42
C LYS A 85 -2.06 1.30 -5.04
N PRO A 86 -1.79 0.02 -5.34
CA PRO A 86 -2.82 -0.91 -5.75
C PRO A 86 -3.79 -1.16 -4.59
N ALA A 87 -5.08 -1.33 -4.91
CA ALA A 87 -6.13 -1.61 -3.93
C ALA A 87 -5.79 -2.88 -3.14
N GLN A 88 -5.42 -3.95 -3.86
CA GLN A 88 -4.94 -5.22 -3.34
C GLN A 88 -3.44 -5.35 -3.66
N GLY A 89 -2.61 -5.66 -2.67
CA GLY A 89 -1.16 -5.76 -2.89
C GLY A 89 -0.46 -6.39 -1.71
N SER A 90 0.76 -6.90 -1.92
CA SER A 90 1.48 -7.68 -0.92
C SER A 90 2.82 -7.11 -0.53
N GLY A 91 3.15 -7.18 0.75
CA GLY A 91 4.47 -6.84 1.27
C GLY A 91 4.94 -5.41 0.95
N GLY A 92 4.03 -4.45 0.76
CA GLY A 92 4.35 -3.07 0.41
C GLY A 92 4.75 -2.83 -1.06
N LYS A 93 4.68 -3.86 -1.91
CA LYS A 93 4.98 -3.73 -3.34
C LYS A 93 3.93 -2.86 -4.05
N GLY A 94 4.36 -2.14 -5.09
CA GLY A 94 3.50 -1.29 -5.92
C GLY A 94 3.13 0.06 -5.31
N ILE A 95 3.63 0.40 -4.12
CA ILE A 95 3.46 1.73 -3.54
C ILE A 95 4.46 2.69 -4.21
N LEU A 96 3.94 3.71 -4.89
CA LEU A 96 4.71 4.81 -5.43
C LEU A 96 4.41 6.06 -4.60
N VAL A 97 5.43 6.57 -3.90
CA VAL A 97 5.36 7.80 -3.12
C VAL A 97 5.97 8.93 -3.94
N VAL A 98 5.21 10.02 -4.09
CA VAL A 98 5.64 11.25 -4.75
C VAL A 98 5.63 12.37 -3.73
N THR A 99 6.77 13.01 -3.51
CA THR A 99 6.93 14.11 -2.55
C THR A 99 6.73 15.48 -3.15
N SER A 100 6.92 15.60 -4.47
CA SER A 100 6.68 16.81 -5.25
C SER A 100 6.52 16.46 -6.72
N HIS A 101 5.79 17.27 -7.48
CA HIS A 101 5.75 17.17 -8.93
C HIS A 101 5.50 18.51 -9.60
N LYS A 102 6.07 18.68 -10.80
CA LYS A 102 5.90 19.88 -11.62
C LYS A 102 6.12 19.52 -13.09
N ASP A 103 5.30 20.07 -13.99
CA ASP A 103 5.47 19.97 -15.45
C ASP A 103 5.68 18.52 -15.97
N GLY A 104 5.02 17.53 -15.35
CA GLY A 104 5.13 16.12 -15.74
C GLY A 104 6.34 15.37 -15.17
N VAL A 105 7.13 16.03 -14.31
CA VAL A 105 8.22 15.41 -13.55
C VAL A 105 7.77 15.16 -12.11
N TYR A 106 7.98 13.95 -11.62
CA TYR A 106 7.57 13.49 -10.30
C TYR A 106 8.79 13.09 -9.48
N THR A 107 8.94 13.65 -8.29
CA THR A 107 10.07 13.39 -7.39
C THR A 107 9.69 12.39 -6.31
N LYS A 108 10.51 11.36 -6.15
CA LYS A 108 10.37 10.35 -5.09
C LYS A 108 11.11 10.82 -3.81
N PRO A 109 10.81 10.25 -2.63
CA PRO A 109 11.53 10.55 -1.39
C PRO A 109 13.05 10.39 -1.46
N SER A 110 13.55 9.54 -2.36
CA SER A 110 14.99 9.34 -2.57
C SER A 110 15.67 10.48 -3.35
N GLY A 111 14.93 11.50 -3.78
CA GLY A 111 15.41 12.56 -4.67
C GLY A 111 15.40 12.21 -6.16
N ALA A 112 15.21 10.93 -6.51
CA ALA A 112 15.12 10.49 -7.89
C ALA A 112 13.81 10.96 -8.54
N THR A 113 13.89 11.39 -9.80
CA THR A 113 12.74 11.83 -10.60
C THR A 113 12.28 10.74 -11.56
N ILE A 114 10.99 10.77 -11.91
CA ILE A 114 10.36 9.96 -12.96
C ILE A 114 9.46 10.84 -13.82
N ASN A 115 9.25 10.47 -15.08
CA ASN A 115 8.37 11.19 -16.02
C ASN A 115 6.93 10.64 -16.02
N LYS A 116 6.06 11.21 -16.87
CA LYS A 116 4.66 10.80 -17.00
C LYS A 116 4.51 9.35 -17.44
N GLU A 117 5.29 8.94 -18.45
CA GLU A 117 5.23 7.60 -19.02
C GLU A 117 5.63 6.53 -18.00
N GLU A 118 6.57 6.84 -17.12
CA GLU A 118 6.96 5.97 -16.02
C GLU A 118 5.88 5.84 -14.95
N VAL A 119 5.17 6.94 -14.63
CA VAL A 119 3.99 6.91 -13.74
C VAL A 119 2.86 6.09 -14.36
N ASP A 120 2.55 6.33 -15.63
CA ASP A 120 1.52 5.59 -16.37
C ASP A 120 1.84 4.09 -16.37
N ARG A 121 3.07 3.72 -16.72
CA ARG A 121 3.54 2.34 -16.70
C ARG A 121 3.44 1.72 -15.30
N HIS A 122 3.77 2.47 -14.24
CA HIS A 122 3.63 1.97 -12.86
C HIS A 122 2.18 1.64 -12.52
N ILE A 123 1.24 2.50 -12.90
CA ILE A 123 -0.21 2.28 -12.69
C ILE A 123 -0.70 1.11 -13.54
N SER A 124 -0.31 1.04 -14.82
CA SER A 124 -0.67 -0.07 -15.70
C SER A 124 -0.17 -1.41 -15.17
N ASN A 125 1.04 -1.47 -14.63
CA ASN A 125 1.60 -2.65 -13.96
C ASN A 125 0.81 -3.02 -12.71
N ALA A 126 0.37 -2.03 -11.92
CA ALA A 126 -0.46 -2.25 -10.75
C ALA A 126 -1.83 -2.85 -11.13
N LEU A 127 -2.47 -2.30 -12.17
CA LEU A 127 -3.73 -2.81 -12.71
C LEU A 127 -3.59 -4.20 -13.34
N ALA A 128 -2.43 -4.52 -13.91
CA ALA A 128 -2.12 -5.86 -14.43
C ALA A 128 -1.79 -6.88 -13.32
N GLY A 129 -1.89 -6.49 -12.04
CA GLY A 129 -1.67 -7.38 -10.91
C GLY A 129 -0.20 -7.68 -10.60
N LEU A 130 0.77 -6.96 -11.18
CA LEU A 130 2.20 -7.22 -11.00
C LEU A 130 2.66 -7.16 -9.52
N PHE A 131 1.91 -6.41 -8.68
CA PHE A 131 2.21 -6.22 -7.26
C PHE A 131 1.28 -6.99 -6.31
N SER A 132 0.42 -7.85 -6.86
CA SER A 132 -0.55 -8.66 -6.14
C SER A 132 -0.07 -10.10 -5.96
N LEU A 133 -0.46 -10.76 -4.85
CA LEU A 133 -0.17 -12.19 -4.64
C LEU A 133 -0.96 -13.09 -5.59
N GLY A 134 -2.07 -12.60 -6.12
CA GLY A 134 -2.95 -13.35 -7.01
C GLY A 134 -2.89 -12.93 -8.48
N GLY A 135 -2.03 -11.99 -8.85
CA GLY A 135 -2.00 -11.42 -10.21
C GLY A 135 -3.28 -10.67 -10.59
N LYS A 136 -4.04 -10.20 -9.61
CA LYS A 136 -5.30 -9.46 -9.75
C LYS A 136 -5.29 -8.23 -8.86
#